data_AF-A0AAJ1WQS4-F1
#
_entry.id   AF-A0AAJ1WQS4-F1
#
_cell.length_a   1.000
_cell.length_b   1.000
_cell.length_c   1.000
_cell.angle_alpha   90.00
_cell.angle_beta   90.00
_cell.angle_gamma   90.00
#
_symmetry.space_group_name_H-M   'P 1'
#
loop_
_entity.id
_entity.type
_entity.pdbx_description
1 polymer ?
#
loop_
_entity_poly.entity_id
_entity_poly.type
_entity_poly.pdbx_seq_one_letter_code
_entity_poly.pdbx_strand_id
1 'polypeptide(L)'
;MELLTAVLPVGATVFVAIMGYLQWRRSEQRQAENETARQELEQAERRRIARGLHDQRRLEALQELLDKLRELEIQSRWNAGGQDLRAEVPKINTFLIQHGEVLEDEERRLAQQFLEGLTWIDHHEAEERRRWDEQREQQLSAHGSDIGSYESSWVHTGPLPPFGEVDQAVQKWTSARAALEERLRKALQGM
;
A
#
# COMPACT_ATOMS: atom_id res chain seq x y z
N MET A 1 -91.89 -27.70 -31.87
CA MET A 1 -91.79 -26.24 -31.87
C MET A 1 -91.61 -25.79 -30.43
N GLU A 2 -90.64 -24.89 -30.24
CA GLU A 2 -90.41 -24.04 -29.05
C GLU A 2 -89.45 -24.53 -27.95
N LEU A 3 -88.22 -24.01 -28.10
CA LEU A 3 -87.56 -23.14 -27.12
C LEU A 3 -87.12 -23.76 -25.78
N LEU A 4 -86.20 -24.72 -25.85
CA LEU A 4 -85.17 -24.84 -24.80
C LEU A 4 -84.03 -23.88 -25.12
N THR A 5 -84.30 -22.64 -24.74
CA THR A 5 -83.38 -21.58 -24.35
C THR A 5 -81.92 -22.00 -24.23
N ALA A 6 -81.16 -21.65 -25.27
CA ALA A 6 -79.71 -21.53 -25.25
C ALA A 6 -79.33 -20.42 -24.26
N VAL A 7 -79.19 -20.77 -22.98
CA VAL A 7 -78.56 -19.90 -21.99
C VAL A 7 -77.21 -20.50 -21.69
N LEU A 8 -76.16 -19.77 -22.08
CA LEU A 8 -74.74 -19.86 -21.69
C LEU A 8 -73.77 -20.18 -22.85
N PRO A 9 -73.32 -19.12 -23.55
CA PRO A 9 -71.88 -18.98 -23.83
C PRO A 9 -71.29 -17.71 -23.18
N VAL A 10 -72.12 -16.83 -22.62
CA VAL A 10 -71.68 -15.52 -22.09
C VAL A 10 -70.89 -15.66 -20.77
N GLY A 11 -71.28 -16.58 -19.89
CA GLY A 11 -70.55 -16.81 -18.62
C GLY A 11 -69.13 -17.38 -18.84
N ALA A 12 -68.97 -18.29 -19.78
CA ALA A 12 -67.69 -18.91 -20.10
C ALA A 12 -66.71 -17.93 -20.76
N THR A 13 -67.20 -17.05 -21.63
CA THR A 13 -66.37 -16.03 -22.31
C THR A 13 -65.87 -14.96 -21.35
N VAL A 14 -66.70 -14.50 -20.41
CA VAL A 14 -66.28 -13.55 -19.36
C VAL A 14 -65.22 -14.17 -18.44
N PHE A 15 -65.36 -15.45 -18.08
CA PHE A 15 -64.39 -16.13 -17.22
C PHE A 15 -63.02 -16.29 -17.90
N VAL A 16 -63.00 -16.62 -19.20
CA VAL A 16 -61.75 -16.69 -20.00
C VAL A 16 -61.09 -15.32 -20.13
N ALA A 17 -61.87 -14.25 -20.33
CA ALA A 17 -61.32 -12.88 -20.38
C ALA A 17 -60.68 -12.46 -19.05
N ILE A 18 -61.32 -12.77 -17.91
CA ILE A 18 -60.78 -12.47 -16.57
C ILE A 18 -59.50 -13.27 -16.31
N MET A 19 -59.47 -14.56 -16.65
CA MET A 19 -58.29 -15.41 -16.50
C MET A 19 -57.13 -14.95 -17.38
N GLY A 20 -57.40 -14.55 -18.64
CA GLY A 20 -56.40 -13.99 -19.54
C GLY A 20 -55.80 -12.68 -19.03
N TYR A 21 -56.64 -11.78 -18.48
CA TYR A 21 -56.18 -10.53 -17.86
C TYR A 21 -55.31 -10.76 -16.62
N LEU A 22 -55.70 -11.68 -15.74
CA LEU A 22 -54.89 -12.06 -14.56
C LEU A 22 -53.56 -12.69 -14.95
N GLN A 23 -53.54 -13.52 -16.00
CA GLN A 23 -52.33 -14.15 -16.51
C GLN A 23 -51.40 -13.12 -17.15
N TRP A 24 -51.93 -12.17 -17.92
CA TRP A 24 -51.18 -11.06 -18.49
C TRP A 24 -50.58 -10.16 -17.40
N ARG A 25 -51.34 -9.76 -16.39
CA ARG A 25 -50.86 -8.93 -15.28
C ARG A 25 -49.73 -9.60 -14.47
N ARG A 26 -49.82 -10.91 -14.25
CA ARG A 26 -48.73 -11.70 -13.64
C ARG A 26 -47.51 -11.80 -14.55
N SER A 27 -47.70 -11.83 -15.88
CA SER A 27 -46.58 -11.86 -16.82
C SER A 27 -45.84 -10.52 -16.88
N GLU A 28 -46.55 -9.39 -16.83
CA GLU A 28 -45.94 -8.06 -16.73
C GLU A 28 -45.17 -7.88 -15.42
N GLN A 29 -45.72 -8.34 -14.29
CA GLN A 29 -45.01 -8.31 -13.01
C GLN A 29 -43.72 -9.14 -13.05
N ARG A 30 -43.76 -10.36 -13.62
CA ARG A 30 -42.55 -11.18 -13.79
C ARG A 30 -41.53 -10.58 -14.77
N GLN A 31 -42.00 -9.86 -15.78
CA GLN A 31 -41.12 -9.14 -16.71
C GLN A 31 -40.43 -7.98 -16.00
N ALA A 32 -41.17 -7.17 -15.25
CA ALA A 32 -40.63 -6.09 -14.44
C ALA A 32 -39.63 -6.61 -13.38
N GLU A 33 -39.95 -7.70 -12.68
CA GLU A 33 -39.05 -8.34 -11.70
C GLU A 33 -37.78 -8.90 -12.35
N ASN A 34 -37.88 -9.48 -13.56
CA ASN A 34 -36.69 -9.94 -14.30
C ASN A 34 -35.84 -8.77 -14.80
N GLU A 35 -36.45 -7.67 -15.22
CA GLU A 35 -35.74 -6.47 -15.65
C GLU A 35 -34.99 -5.81 -14.49
N THR A 36 -35.63 -5.69 -13.31
CA THR A 36 -34.96 -5.17 -12.11
C THR A 36 -33.83 -6.09 -11.66
N ALA A 37 -34.05 -7.42 -11.66
CA ALA A 37 -33.01 -8.39 -11.30
C ALA A 37 -31.80 -8.33 -12.25
N ARG A 38 -32.04 -8.12 -13.56
CA ARG A 38 -30.96 -7.93 -14.54
C ARG A 38 -30.17 -6.65 -14.28
N GLN A 39 -30.85 -5.54 -14.00
CA GLN A 39 -30.20 -4.28 -13.67
C GLN A 39 -29.35 -4.38 -12.40
N GLU A 40 -29.83 -5.09 -11.38
CA GLU A 40 -29.08 -5.33 -10.15
C GLU A 40 -27.83 -6.20 -10.40
N LEU A 41 -27.94 -7.24 -11.22
CA LEU A 41 -26.80 -8.07 -11.62
C LEU A 41 -25.76 -7.28 -12.41
N GLU A 42 -26.17 -6.49 -13.40
CA GLU A 42 -25.27 -5.63 -14.17
C GLU A 42 -24.56 -4.60 -13.28
N GLN A 43 -25.27 -3.99 -12.34
CA GLN A 43 -24.66 -3.07 -11.36
C GLN A 43 -23.69 -3.79 -10.43
N ALA A 44 -24.03 -4.99 -9.97
CA ALA A 44 -23.14 -5.80 -9.13
C ALA A 44 -21.87 -6.21 -9.88
N GLU A 45 -22.00 -6.56 -11.17
CA GLU A 45 -20.87 -6.90 -12.04
C GLU A 45 -19.97 -5.70 -12.28
N ARG A 46 -20.53 -4.53 -12.61
CA ARG A 46 -19.76 -3.27 -12.73
C ARG A 46 -19.01 -2.93 -11.44
N ARG A 47 -19.64 -3.12 -10.27
CA ARG A 47 -18.98 -2.92 -8.97
C ARG A 47 -17.90 -3.96 -8.69
N ARG A 48 -18.00 -5.19 -9.20
CA ARG A 48 -16.95 -6.21 -9.09
C ARG A 48 -15.75 -5.86 -9.97
N ILE A 49 -16.00 -5.47 -11.22
CA ILE A 49 -14.96 -5.06 -12.17
C ILE A 49 -14.22 -3.82 -11.65
N ALA A 50 -14.96 -2.81 -11.16
CA ALA A 50 -14.36 -1.61 -10.60
C ALA A 50 -13.51 -1.89 -9.35
N ARG A 51 -13.94 -2.82 -8.49
CA ARG A 51 -13.15 -3.28 -7.34
C ARG A 51 -11.88 -3.99 -7.77
N GLY A 52 -11.97 -4.93 -8.73
CA GLY A 52 -10.79 -5.63 -9.25
C GLY A 52 -9.75 -4.69 -9.86
N LEU A 53 -10.18 -3.66 -10.61
CA LEU A 53 -9.27 -2.65 -11.15
C LEU A 53 -8.61 -1.80 -10.06
N HIS A 54 -9.36 -1.43 -9.02
CA HIS A 54 -8.82 -0.69 -7.88
C HIS A 54 -7.78 -1.53 -7.11
N ASP A 55 -8.09 -2.80 -6.85
CA ASP A 55 -7.21 -3.72 -6.12
C ASP A 55 -5.91 -3.98 -6.89
N GLN A 56 -5.98 -4.10 -8.23
CA GLN A 56 -4.80 -4.18 -9.09
C GLN A 56 -3.93 -2.93 -9.01
N ARG A 57 -4.52 -1.74 -9.15
CA ARG A 57 -3.76 -0.47 -9.05
C ARG A 57 -3.13 -0.27 -7.69
N ARG A 58 -3.82 -0.67 -6.63
CA ARG A 58 -3.28 -0.65 -5.26
C ARG A 58 -2.09 -1.58 -5.14
N LEU A 59 -2.17 -2.79 -5.71
CA LEU A 59 -1.07 -3.75 -5.69
C LEU A 59 0.15 -3.23 -6.44
N GLU A 60 -0.04 -2.70 -7.64
CA GLU A 60 1.03 -2.09 -8.44
C GLU A 60 1.70 -0.93 -7.68
N ALA A 61 0.90 -0.04 -7.08
CA ALA A 61 1.42 1.08 -6.30
C ALA A 61 2.20 0.62 -5.05
N LEU A 62 1.71 -0.42 -4.33
CA LEU A 62 2.43 -0.98 -3.18
C LEU A 62 3.74 -1.65 -3.58
N GLN A 63 3.74 -2.36 -4.70
CA GLN A 63 4.94 -2.99 -5.22
C GLN A 63 5.98 -1.95 -5.64
N GLU A 64 5.56 -0.92 -6.39
CA GLU A 64 6.46 0.16 -6.82
C GLU A 64 7.02 0.94 -5.62
N LEU A 65 6.19 1.19 -4.60
CA LEU A 65 6.64 1.82 -3.35
C LEU A 65 7.78 1.01 -2.70
N LEU A 66 7.57 -0.30 -2.53
CA LEU A 66 8.55 -1.19 -1.93
C LEU A 66 9.85 -1.25 -2.75
N ASP A 67 9.74 -1.29 -4.07
CA ASP A 67 10.92 -1.28 -4.95
C ASP A 67 11.73 0.01 -4.78
N LYS A 68 11.07 1.18 -4.75
CA LYS A 68 11.75 2.47 -4.49
C LYS A 68 12.41 2.51 -3.11
N LEU A 69 11.70 2.06 -2.07
CA LEU A 69 12.26 2.03 -0.69
C LEU A 69 13.45 1.08 -0.58
N ARG A 70 13.41 -0.06 -1.29
CA ARG A 70 14.53 -1.02 -1.34
C ARG A 70 15.73 -0.45 -2.08
N GLU A 71 15.50 0.29 -3.16
CA GLU A 71 16.57 1.00 -3.87
C GLU A 71 17.27 2.00 -2.93
N LEU A 72 16.51 2.75 -2.13
CA LEU A 72 17.07 3.66 -1.14
C LEU A 72 17.85 2.93 -0.04
N GLU A 73 17.36 1.79 0.45
CA GLU A 73 18.10 0.96 1.40
C GLU A 73 19.45 0.53 0.80
N ILE A 74 19.45 0.08 -0.44
CA ILE A 74 20.67 -0.32 -1.15
C ILE A 74 21.61 0.87 -1.28
N GLN A 75 21.12 2.01 -1.77
CA GLN A 75 21.92 3.24 -1.92
C GLN A 75 22.55 3.66 -0.59
N SER A 76 21.78 3.69 0.51
CA SER A 76 22.29 4.00 1.85
C SER A 76 23.46 3.09 2.24
N ARG A 77 23.32 1.76 2.05
CA ARG A 77 24.38 0.79 2.40
C ARG A 77 25.65 0.95 1.57
N TRP A 78 25.54 1.36 0.31
CA TRP A 78 26.69 1.53 -0.58
C TRP A 78 27.30 2.93 -0.54
N ASN A 79 26.59 3.93 0.00
CA ASN A 79 27.00 5.33 -0.12
C ASN A 79 28.10 5.79 0.82
N ALA A 80 28.55 4.99 1.78
CA ALA A 80 29.68 5.33 2.65
C ALA A 80 29.61 6.79 3.21
N GLY A 81 28.41 7.33 3.43
CA GLY A 81 28.14 8.69 3.92
C GLY A 81 28.20 9.84 2.89
N GLY A 82 28.15 9.57 1.57
CA GLY A 82 28.41 10.56 0.52
C GLY A 82 27.20 11.16 -0.22
N GLN A 83 26.04 10.50 -0.22
CA GLN A 83 24.84 10.98 -0.93
C GLN A 83 23.73 11.24 0.07
N ASP A 84 23.25 12.47 0.12
CA ASP A 84 22.21 12.88 1.07
C ASP A 84 20.86 12.23 0.71
N LEU A 85 20.48 11.16 1.43
CA LEU A 85 19.17 10.51 1.28
C LEU A 85 18.00 11.48 1.44
N ARG A 86 18.19 12.64 2.09
CA ARG A 86 17.17 13.69 2.19
C ARG A 86 16.74 14.21 0.83
N ALA A 87 17.60 14.13 -0.20
CA ALA A 87 17.24 14.51 -1.57
C ALA A 87 16.22 13.56 -2.22
N GLU A 88 16.13 12.32 -1.73
CA GLU A 88 15.22 11.30 -2.24
C GLU A 88 13.86 11.31 -1.53
N VAL A 89 13.81 11.81 -0.29
CA VAL A 89 12.57 11.94 0.51
C VAL A 89 11.46 12.71 -0.24
N PRO A 90 11.70 13.86 -0.89
CA PRO A 90 10.68 14.56 -1.68
C PRO A 90 10.11 13.72 -2.83
N LYS A 91 10.91 12.85 -3.45
CA LYS A 91 10.46 12.00 -4.56
C LYS A 91 9.49 10.93 -4.06
N ILE A 92 9.79 10.31 -2.92
CA ILE A 92 8.89 9.35 -2.29
C ILE A 92 7.62 10.03 -1.79
N ASN A 93 7.72 11.22 -1.18
CA ASN A 93 6.53 11.98 -0.78
C ASN A 93 5.64 12.32 -1.98
N THR A 94 6.23 12.71 -3.10
CA THR A 94 5.49 12.96 -4.34
C THR A 94 4.78 11.71 -4.83
N PHE A 95 5.45 10.56 -4.81
CA PHE A 95 4.85 9.28 -5.13
C PHE A 95 3.66 8.95 -4.21
N LEU A 96 3.82 9.09 -2.89
CA LEU A 96 2.74 8.85 -1.92
C LEU A 96 1.53 9.76 -2.14
N ILE A 97 1.74 11.00 -2.59
CA ILE A 97 0.67 11.94 -2.96
C ILE A 97 -0.01 11.50 -4.25
N GLN A 98 0.76 11.14 -5.29
CA GLN A 98 0.23 10.69 -6.58
C GLN A 98 -0.61 9.42 -6.46
N HIS A 99 -0.22 8.53 -5.54
CA HIS A 99 -0.92 7.26 -5.29
C HIS A 99 -1.83 7.31 -4.05
N GLY A 100 -2.13 8.51 -3.52
CA GLY A 100 -2.94 8.68 -2.31
C GLY A 100 -4.39 8.19 -2.41
N GLU A 101 -4.91 8.03 -3.63
CA GLU A 101 -6.24 7.45 -3.86
C GLU A 101 -6.29 5.93 -3.69
N VAL A 102 -5.17 5.24 -3.88
CA VAL A 102 -5.08 3.77 -3.81
C VAL A 102 -4.29 3.27 -2.61
N LEU A 103 -3.38 4.08 -2.06
CA LEU A 103 -2.62 3.78 -0.86
C LEU A 103 -3.36 4.29 0.39
N GLU A 104 -3.58 3.39 1.33
CA GLU A 104 -4.14 3.66 2.64
C GLU A 104 -3.21 4.54 3.48
N ASP A 105 -3.79 5.23 4.47
CA ASP A 105 -3.04 6.11 5.37
C ASP A 105 -1.91 5.37 6.11
N GLU A 106 -2.13 4.10 6.47
CA GLU A 106 -1.12 3.31 7.17
C GLU A 106 0.10 3.02 6.28
N GLU A 107 -0.09 2.79 4.97
CA GLU A 107 1.05 2.54 4.06
C GLU A 107 1.90 3.81 3.89
N ARG A 108 1.24 4.96 3.82
CA ARG A 108 1.91 6.27 3.83
C ARG A 108 2.68 6.50 5.12
N ARG A 109 2.09 6.18 6.27
CA ARG A 109 2.74 6.28 7.58
C ARG A 109 3.95 5.34 7.69
N LEU A 110 3.83 4.10 7.23
CA LEU A 110 4.93 3.13 7.25
C LEU A 110 6.07 3.59 6.32
N ALA A 111 5.77 4.11 5.14
CA ALA A 111 6.78 4.67 4.24
C ALA A 111 7.51 5.85 4.89
N GLN A 112 6.80 6.73 5.61
CA GLN A 112 7.43 7.83 6.37
C GLN A 112 8.35 7.30 7.48
N GLN A 113 7.88 6.34 8.29
CA GLN A 113 8.70 5.73 9.35
C GLN A 113 9.96 5.04 8.80
N PHE A 114 9.83 4.39 7.65
CA PHE A 114 10.97 3.80 6.94
C PHE A 114 11.99 4.87 6.56
N LEU A 115 11.54 5.95 5.91
CA LEU A 115 12.42 7.03 5.44
C LEU A 115 13.07 7.78 6.60
N GLU A 116 12.33 8.06 7.67
CA GLU A 116 12.84 8.70 8.87
C GLU A 116 13.96 7.87 9.51
N GLY A 117 13.72 6.57 9.71
CA GLY A 117 14.71 5.65 10.29
C GLY A 117 15.96 5.55 9.42
N LEU A 118 15.79 5.32 8.11
CA LEU A 118 16.90 5.16 7.18
C LEU A 118 17.74 6.45 7.04
N THR A 119 17.09 7.61 6.92
CA THR A 119 17.78 8.91 6.81
C THR A 119 18.53 9.25 8.09
N TRP A 120 17.96 8.91 9.25
CA TRP A 120 18.62 9.13 10.54
C TRP A 120 19.91 8.29 10.65
N ILE A 121 19.85 7.01 10.27
CA ILE A 121 21.00 6.08 10.29
C ILE A 121 22.10 6.60 9.37
N ASP A 122 21.76 6.92 8.12
CA ASP A 122 22.71 7.40 7.11
C ASP A 122 23.43 8.68 7.56
N HIS A 123 22.68 9.60 8.17
CA HIS A 123 23.24 10.84 8.70
C HIS A 123 24.20 10.59 9.88
N HIS A 124 23.83 9.72 10.82
CA HIS A 124 24.66 9.40 11.98
C HIS A 124 25.95 8.67 11.59
N GLU A 125 25.87 7.71 10.67
CA GLU A 125 27.06 7.04 10.13
C GLU A 125 28.01 8.03 9.43
N ALA A 126 27.46 9.00 8.68
CA ALA A 126 28.27 10.05 8.05
C ALA A 126 28.94 10.98 9.08
N GLU A 127 28.24 11.36 10.15
CA GLU A 127 28.79 12.19 11.23
C GLU A 127 29.85 11.46 12.07
N GLU A 128 29.67 10.17 12.35
CA GLU A 128 30.68 9.36 13.03
C GLU A 128 31.97 9.26 12.23
N ARG A 129 31.86 9.02 10.92
CA ARG A 129 33.03 9.00 10.02
C ARG A 129 33.76 10.33 10.01
N ARG A 130 33.05 11.46 9.87
CA ARG A 130 33.65 12.80 9.93
C ARG A 130 34.39 13.02 11.25
N ARG A 131 33.76 12.70 12.38
CA ARG A 131 34.40 12.81 13.70
C ARG A 131 35.68 11.96 13.81
N TRP A 132 35.66 10.75 13.25
CA TRP A 132 36.82 9.87 13.24
C TRP A 132 37.95 10.41 12.35
N ASP A 133 37.63 10.92 11.16
CA ASP A 133 38.60 11.55 10.26
C ASP A 133 39.20 12.82 10.87
N GLU A 134 38.39 13.68 11.49
CA GLU A 134 38.83 14.88 12.21
C GLU A 134 39.73 14.52 13.40
N GLN A 135 39.38 13.50 14.19
CA GLN A 135 40.23 13.02 15.29
C GLN A 135 41.55 12.47 14.77
N ARG A 136 41.53 11.70 13.69
CA ARG A 136 42.73 11.18 13.04
C ARG A 136 43.63 12.32 12.58
N GLU A 137 43.07 13.34 11.92
CA GLU A 137 43.82 14.50 11.44
C GLU A 137 44.40 15.32 12.60
N GLN A 138 43.63 15.52 13.67
CA GLN A 138 44.11 16.16 14.89
C GLN A 138 45.27 15.38 15.52
N GLN A 139 45.17 14.06 15.65
CA GLN A 139 46.24 13.21 16.18
C GLN A 139 47.50 13.26 15.30
N LEU A 140 47.33 13.19 13.98
CA LEU A 140 48.44 13.33 13.02
C LEU A 140 49.12 14.71 13.15
N SER A 141 48.35 15.78 13.35
CA SER A 141 48.88 17.14 13.51
C SER A 141 49.60 17.35 14.84
N ALA A 142 49.12 16.72 15.92
CA ALA A 142 49.64 16.91 17.28
C ALA A 142 50.89 16.08 17.57
N HIS A 143 51.01 14.88 16.96
CA HIS A 143 52.05 13.92 17.31
C HIS A 143 53.02 13.61 16.16
N GLY A 144 52.77 14.12 14.94
CA GLY A 144 53.52 13.71 13.75
C GLY A 144 53.25 12.24 13.39
N SER A 145 53.79 11.77 12.27
CA SER A 145 53.52 10.43 11.72
C SER A 145 54.19 9.27 12.47
N ASP A 146 54.45 9.39 13.78
CA ASP A 146 55.02 8.29 14.57
C ASP A 146 53.89 7.39 15.08
N ILE A 147 53.40 6.54 14.19
CA ILE A 147 52.37 5.53 14.49
C ILE A 147 53.07 4.42 15.29
N GLY A 148 52.91 4.43 16.61
CA GLY A 148 53.26 3.29 17.47
C GLY A 148 52.51 2.01 17.06
N SER A 149 52.91 0.86 17.63
CA SER A 149 52.28 -0.46 17.37
C SER A 149 50.75 -0.38 17.26
N TYR A 150 50.16 -1.13 16.33
CA TYR A 150 48.71 -1.27 16.11
C TYR A 150 47.90 -1.53 17.40
N GLU A 151 48.53 -2.10 18.44
CA GLU A 151 47.93 -2.33 19.76
C GLU A 151 47.71 -1.04 20.58
N SER A 152 48.49 0.01 20.34
CA SER A 152 48.38 1.31 21.06
C SER A 152 47.21 2.17 20.58
N SER A 153 46.76 1.99 19.33
CA SER A 153 45.63 2.72 18.73
C SER A 153 44.28 2.48 19.42
N TRP A 154 44.13 1.38 20.15
CA TRP A 154 42.89 1.03 20.87
C TRP A 154 42.77 1.65 22.26
N VAL A 155 43.86 2.20 22.80
CA VAL A 155 43.91 2.78 24.17
C VAL A 155 43.27 4.17 24.23
N HIS A 156 43.03 4.81 23.08
CA HIS A 156 42.44 6.16 22.98
C HIS A 156 41.06 6.21 22.34
N THR A 157 40.51 5.08 21.90
CA THR A 157 39.08 4.95 21.58
C THR A 157 38.29 5.01 22.87
N GLY A 158 37.71 6.18 23.17
CA GLY A 158 36.75 6.34 24.24
C GLY A 158 35.55 5.39 24.07
N PRO A 159 34.77 5.16 25.14
CA PRO A 159 33.59 4.31 25.06
C PRO A 159 32.66 4.79 23.94
N LEU A 160 32.14 3.84 23.15
CA LEU A 160 31.15 4.11 22.11
C LEU A 160 29.97 4.86 22.75
N PRO A 161 29.46 5.95 22.13
CA PRO A 161 28.31 6.68 22.65
C PRO A 161 27.12 5.72 22.81
N PRO A 162 26.18 6.01 23.75
CA PRO A 162 25.06 5.11 24.01
C PRO A 162 24.21 4.91 22.74
N PHE A 163 24.16 3.67 22.27
CA PHE A 163 23.49 3.21 21.04
C PHE A 163 21.96 3.40 21.00
N GLY A 164 21.35 4.01 22.02
CA GLY A 164 19.90 4.01 22.21
C GLY A 164 19.10 4.69 21.09
N GLU A 165 19.63 5.71 20.43
CA GLU A 165 18.94 6.38 19.32
C GLU A 165 19.13 5.62 17.99
N VAL A 166 20.29 5.00 17.78
CA VAL A 166 20.58 4.14 16.62
C VAL A 166 19.68 2.92 16.64
N ASP A 167 19.58 2.25 17.78
CA ASP A 167 18.74 1.07 17.95
C ASP A 167 17.27 1.39 17.68
N GLN A 168 16.79 2.57 18.10
CA GLN A 168 15.42 3.03 17.82
C GLN A 168 15.20 3.30 16.33
N ALA A 169 16.15 3.94 15.65
CA ALA A 169 16.05 4.22 14.22
C ALA A 169 16.06 2.92 13.40
N VAL A 170 16.94 1.97 13.76
CA VAL A 170 17.01 0.63 13.17
C VAL A 170 15.70 -0.12 13.40
N GLN A 171 15.14 -0.06 14.62
CA GLN A 171 13.87 -0.71 14.92
C GLN A 171 12.71 -0.11 14.12
N LYS A 172 12.61 1.22 14.03
CA LYS A 172 11.57 1.91 13.24
C LYS A 172 11.65 1.53 11.76
N TRP A 173 12.85 1.58 11.18
CA TRP A 173 13.08 1.23 9.79
C TRP A 173 12.75 -0.25 9.49
N THR A 174 13.28 -1.18 10.28
CA THR A 174 13.08 -2.62 10.07
C THR A 174 11.63 -3.05 10.27
N SER A 175 10.93 -2.50 11.27
CA SER A 175 9.51 -2.78 11.50
C SER A 175 8.62 -2.21 10.42
N ALA A 176 8.89 -0.98 9.95
CA ALA A 176 8.16 -0.37 8.85
C ALA A 176 8.31 -1.17 7.55
N ARG A 177 9.54 -1.62 7.25
CA ARG A 177 9.82 -2.50 6.10
C ARG A 177 9.01 -3.79 6.15
N ALA A 178 9.09 -4.51 7.27
CA ALA A 178 8.39 -5.78 7.44
C ALA A 178 6.86 -5.63 7.33
N ALA A 179 6.32 -4.53 7.86
CA ALA A 179 4.89 -4.23 7.77
C ALA A 179 4.43 -3.95 6.34
N LEU A 180 5.21 -3.20 5.55
CA LEU A 180 4.90 -2.94 4.14
C LEU A 180 4.96 -4.22 3.29
N GLU A 181 5.99 -5.06 3.51
CA GLU A 181 6.10 -6.37 2.84
C GLU A 181 4.92 -7.28 3.16
N GLU A 182 4.48 -7.31 4.42
CA GLU A 182 3.32 -8.10 4.84
C GLU A 182 2.03 -7.57 4.20
N ARG A 183 1.90 -6.26 4.00
CA ARG A 183 0.74 -5.69 3.29
C ARG A 183 0.71 -6.07 1.82
N LEU A 184 1.86 -6.03 1.14
CA LEU A 184 1.95 -6.53 -0.24
C LEU A 184 1.57 -8.02 -0.30
N ARG A 185 2.07 -8.83 0.63
CA ARG A 185 1.73 -10.26 0.72
C ARG A 185 0.23 -10.49 0.90
N LYS A 186 -0.42 -9.74 1.79
CA LYS A 186 -1.87 -9.81 1.99
C LYS A 186 -2.66 -9.34 0.77
N ALA A 187 -2.21 -8.28 0.10
CA ALA A 187 -2.82 -7.80 -1.14
C ALA A 187 -2.77 -8.87 -2.24
N LEU A 188 -1.63 -9.57 -2.37
CA LEU A 188 -1.47 -10.69 -3.31
C LEU A 188 -2.37 -11.89 -2.99
N GLN A 189 -2.62 -12.18 -1.70
CA GLN A 189 -3.47 -13.29 -1.26
C GLN A 189 -4.97 -12.99 -1.39
N GLY A 190 -5.35 -11.71 -1.44
CA GLY A 190 -6.74 -11.26 -1.55
C GLY A 190 -7.27 -11.14 -2.98
N MET A 191 -6.41 -11.36 -4.01
CA MET A 191 -6.80 -11.47 -5.42
C MET A 191 -7.25 -12.90 -5.76
#